data_AF-A0A7X6PWE4-F1
#
_entry.id   AF-A0A7X6PWE4-F1
#
_cell.length_a   1.000
_cell.length_b   1.000
_cell.length_c   1.000
_cell.angle_alpha   90.00
_cell.angle_beta   90.00
_cell.angle_gamma   90.00
#
_symmetry.space_group_name_H-M   'P 1'
#
loop_
_entity.id
_entity.type
_entity.pdbx_description
1 polymer ?
#
loop_
_entity_poly.entity_id
_entity_poly.type
_entity_poly.pdbx_seq_one_letter_code
_entity_poly.pdbx_strand_id
1 'polypeptide(L)' 'MKLKLLIVDDDKTLLSALKSVFGRDNYVTTCNDGKKAIDLCRNDRFDLIITDIRMPGADGLE' A
#
# COMPACT_ATOMS: atom_id res chain seq x y z
N MET A 1 -3.36 -0.11 -20.12
CA MET A 1 -2.65 0.83 -19.22
C MET A 1 -2.64 0.19 -17.84
N LYS A 2 -1.48 0.03 -17.20
CA LYS A 2 -1.40 -0.59 -15.86
C LYS A 2 -1.58 0.49 -14.79
N LEU A 3 -2.42 0.24 -13.79
CA LEU A 3 -2.56 1.14 -12.65
C LEU A 3 -1.38 0.99 -11.70
N LYS A 4 -1.09 2.04 -10.93
CA LYS A 4 -0.07 2.07 -9.88
C LYS A 4 -0.74 2.06 -8.52
N LEU A 5 -0.61 0.94 -7.81
CA LEU A 5 -1.25 0.70 -6.52
C LEU A 5 -0.24 0.80 -5.38
N LEU A 6 -0.68 1.39 -4.28
CA LEU A 6 -0.04 1.29 -2.97
C LEU A 6 -0.92 0.47 -2.04
N ILE A 7 -0.36 -0.55 -1.39
CA ILE A 7 -1.05 -1.38 -0.40
C ILE A 7 -0.32 -1.26 0.94
N VAL A 8 -1.05 -0.90 2.00
CA VAL A 8 -0.50 -0.57 3.32
C VAL A 8 -1.21 -1.43 4.38
N ASP A 9 -0.45 -2.28 5.05
CA ASP A 9 -0.96 -3.22 6.05
C ASP A 9 0.19 -3.73 6.92
N ASP A 10 0.02 -3.83 8.24
CA ASP A 10 1.07 -4.33 9.13
C ASP A 10 1.28 -5.85 9.00
N ASP A 11 0.30 -6.59 8.46
CA ASP A 11 0.44 -8.00 8.10
C ASP A 11 1.15 -8.19 6.76
N LYS A 12 2.44 -8.54 6.86
CA LYS A 12 3.30 -8.87 5.71
C LYS A 12 2.77 -10.05 4.87
N THR A 13 2.04 -10.98 5.46
CA THR A 13 1.44 -12.13 4.77
C THR A 13 0.36 -11.63 3.81
N LEU A 14 -0.52 -10.76 4.30
CA LEU A 14 -1.57 -10.13 3.50
C LEU A 14 -0.96 -9.28 2.39
N LEU A 15 0.05 -8.46 2.69
CA LEU A 15 0.77 -7.68 1.66
C LEU A 15 1.31 -8.57 0.53
N SER A 16 1.94 -9.70 0.85
CA SER A 16 2.48 -10.63 -0.14
C SER A 16 1.39 -11.28 -0.98
N ALA A 17 0.27 -11.66 -0.35
CA ALA A 17 -0.89 -12.21 -1.05
C ALA A 17 -1.48 -11.19 -2.02
N LEU A 18 -1.76 -9.96 -1.56
CA LEU A 18 -2.33 -8.91 -2.40
C LEU A 18 -1.39 -8.49 -3.52
N LYS A 19 -0.07 -8.41 -3.27
CA LYS A 19 0.92 -8.17 -4.33
C LYS A 19 0.91 -9.25 -5.40
N SER A 20 0.74 -10.51 -5.00
CA SER A 20 0.65 -11.63 -5.95
C SER A 20 -0.64 -11.58 -6.78
N VAL A 21 -1.76 -11.17 -6.17
CA VAL A 21 -3.06 -11.03 -6.85
C VAL A 21 -3.06 -9.85 -7.83
N PHE A 22 -2.64 -8.66 -7.38
CA PHE A 22 -2.72 -7.43 -8.20
C PHE A 22 -1.51 -7.22 -9.12
N GLY A 23 -0.36 -7.83 -8.82
CA GLY A 23 0.91 -7.56 -9.51
C GLY A 23 1.00 -8.07 -10.95
N ARG A 24 0.09 -8.96 -11.38
CA ARG A 24 0.04 -9.42 -12.79
C ARG A 24 -0.37 -8.28 -13.72
N ASP A 25 -1.40 -7.53 -13.31
CA ASP A 25 -2.05 -6.52 -14.14
C ASP A 25 -1.64 -5.09 -13.78
N ASN A 26 -1.02 -4.88 -12.61
CA ASN A 26 -0.72 -3.56 -12.08
C ASN A 26 0.71 -3.42 -11.54
N TYR A 27 1.16 -2.18 -11.34
CA TYR A 27 2.37 -1.87 -10.59
C TYR A 27 2.04 -1.75 -9.10
N VAL A 28 2.43 -2.76 -8.32
CA VAL A 28 2.08 -2.82 -6.89
C VAL A 28 3.28 -2.51 -6.01
N THR A 29 3.15 -1.46 -5.21
CA THR A 29 4.04 -1.13 -4.10
C THR A 29 3.37 -1.51 -2.79
N THR A 30 4.11 -2.14 -1.87
CA THR A 30 3.60 -2.54 -0.55
C THR A 30 4.39 -1.87 0.56
N CYS A 31 3.70 -1.49 1.64
CA CYS A 31 4.29 -0.91 2.83
C CYS A 31 3.64 -1.51 4.09
N ASN A 32 4.39 -1.65 5.17
CA ASN A 32 3.89 -2.17 6.45
C ASN A 32 3.92 -1.14 7.58
N ASP A 33 3.91 0.14 7.20
CA ASP A 33 4.02 1.27 8.11
C ASP A 33 3.34 2.50 7.48
N GLY A 34 2.44 3.14 8.22
CA GLY A 34 1.68 4.29 7.73
C GLY A 34 2.55 5.51 7.40
N LYS A 35 3.60 5.79 8.18
CA LYS A 35 4.50 6.94 7.93
C LYS A 35 5.24 6.78 6.62
N LYS A 36 5.75 5.58 6.37
CA LYS A 36 6.40 5.24 5.09
C LYS A 36 5.41 5.30 3.92
N ALA A 37 4.14 4.95 4.14
CA ALA A 37 3.11 5.12 3.11
C ALA A 37 2.88 6.61 2.78
N ILE A 38 2.80 7.48 3.78
CA ILE A 38 2.68 8.93 3.58
C ILE A 38 3.89 9.48 2.81
N ASP A 39 5.10 9.06 3.16
CA ASP A 39 6.32 9.49 2.45
C ASP A 39 6.33 9.01 0.99
N LEU A 40 5.84 7.80 0.72
CA LEU A 40 5.66 7.30 -0.65
C LEU A 40 4.65 8.16 -1.43
N CYS A 41 3.51 8.52 -0.83
CA CYS A 41 2.50 9.37 -1.46
C CYS A 41 2.96 10.81 -1.70
N ARG A 42 3.93 11.30 -0.91
CA ARG A 42 4.55 12.61 -1.12
C ARG A 42 5.53 12.60 -2.30
N ASN A 43 6.25 11.50 -2.49
CA ASN A 43 7.30 11.38 -3.50
C ASN A 43 6.83 10.76 -4.82
N ASP A 44 5.66 10.12 -4.84
CA ASP A 44 5.14 9.41 -6.00
C ASP A 44 3.62 9.61 -6.14
N ARG A 45 3.07 9.24 -7.30
CA ARG A 45 1.63 9.23 -7.56
C ARG A 45 1.14 7.80 -7.67
N PHE A 46 0.06 7.51 -6.95
CA PHE A 46 -0.65 6.25 -7.00
C PHE A 46 -2.08 6.51 -7.49
N ASP A 47 -2.60 5.61 -8.32
CA ASP A 47 -3.97 5.68 -8.83
C ASP A 47 -4.98 5.17 -7.80
N LEU A 48 -4.54 4.25 -6.92
CA LEU A 48 -5.34 3.66 -5.86
C LEU A 48 -4.45 3.30 -4.67
N ILE A 49 -4.93 3.59 -3.47
CA ILE A 49 -4.32 3.21 -2.21
C ILE A 49 -5.29 2.29 -1.46
N ILE A 50 -4.80 1.13 -1.03
CA ILE A 50 -5.52 0.20 -0.16
C ILE A 50 -4.79 0.23 1.18
N THR A 51 -5.42 0.71 2.24
CA THR A 51 -4.82 0.82 3.57
C THR A 51 -5.69 0.13 4.60
N ASP A 52 -5.08 -0.55 5.56
CA ASP A 52 -5.76 -0.89 6.80
C ASP A 52 -5.98 0.40 7.62
N ILE A 53 -7.12 0.46 8.29
CA ILE A 53 -7.48 1.56 9.19
C ILE A 53 -6.76 1.36 10.53
N ARG A 54 -6.56 0.11 10.98
CA ARG A 54 -6.06 -0.19 12.32
C ARG A 54 -4.62 -0.67 12.32
N MET A 55 -3.70 0.23 12.00
CA MET A 55 -2.27 -0.03 12.12
C MET A 55 -1.67 0.59 13.39
N PRO A 56 -0.71 -0.08 14.06
CA PRO A 56 0.05 0.54 15.15
C PRO A 56 0.93 1.67 14.62
N GLY A 57 0.82 2.87 15.24
CA GLY A 57 1.63 4.03 14.87
C GLY A 57 0.82 5.11 14.17
N ALA A 58 0.99 5.24 12.85
CA ALA A 58 0.15 6.10 12.00
C ALA A 58 -0.98 5.25 11.43
N ASP A 59 -2.22 5.64 11.68
CA ASP A 59 -3.40 4.91 11.24
C ASP A 59 -3.76 5.27 9.79
N GLY A 60 -4.62 4.46 9.15
CA GLY A 60 -4.99 4.65 7.74
C GLY A 60 -5.90 5.84 7.44
N LEU A 61 -6.18 6.71 8.42
CA LEU A 61 -7.05 7.88 8.28
C LEU A 61 -6.29 9.22 8.23
N GLU A 62 -5.02 9.24 8.64
CA GLU A 62 -4.15 10.43 8.61
C GLU A 62 -3.56 10.77 7.22
#